data_AF-Q6LQJ1-F1
#
_entry.id   AF-Q6LQJ1-F1
#
_cell.length_a   1.000
_cell.length_b   1.000
_cell.length_c   1.000
_cell.angle_alpha   90.00
_cell.angle_beta   90.00
_cell.angle_gamma   90.00
#
_symmetry.space_group_name_H-M   'P 1'
#
loop_
_entity.id
_entity.type
_entity.pdbx_description
1 polymer ?
#
loop_
_entity_poly.entity_id
_entity_poly.type
_entity_poly.pdbx_seq_one_letter_code
_entity_poly.pdbx_strand_id
1 'polypeptide(L)'
;MELLSIDFLGQPLRIEGSMAGWQQLFWNNTLVSQLNANTDHNDKHLHEFELTNGDNVIKCSVEVNLSWQPFFVEYKATANDQLVADGSRNEKDIEQQTPQVTPKAERRFSLIGLASLGMKALKSAKLIKVVLASASLAAYSWLFSIQFALALLACLVFHEYGHIRAMKFFGMKTKGIYLIPFLGGLALSDEKINTRWQDVVISIMGPLFGLIMSIACVIAYWVTGNMFFAGLAVFNALLNLFNLLPILPLDGGHVLKSISFSMNSKVGIALCLSAAIGGVVLSYTLGLTLFGFLLIMGCVEILFEWKHRHQSHLLPLDRYGQIFSFAWYVGLVSSLIGIIWYFASTGDELLRLPMQILGT
;
A
#
# COMPACT_ATOMS: atom_id res chain seq x y z
N MET A 1 -4.83 12.82 9.20
CA MET A 1 -3.93 11.77 9.72
C MET A 1 -3.96 11.86 11.23
N GLU A 2 -4.07 10.74 11.94
CA GLU A 2 -3.96 10.73 13.39
C GLU A 2 -2.50 10.97 13.80
N LEU A 3 -2.19 12.14 14.34
CA LEU A 3 -0.84 12.55 14.78
C LEU A 3 -0.54 12.04 16.19
N LEU A 4 -1.55 12.08 17.06
CA LEU A 4 -1.44 11.77 18.47
C LEU A 4 -2.73 11.12 18.96
N SER A 5 -2.61 10.14 19.84
CA SER A 5 -3.72 9.56 20.59
C SER A 5 -3.20 9.16 21.97
N ILE A 6 -3.64 9.86 23.00
CA ILE A 6 -3.20 9.69 24.39
C ILE A 6 -4.40 9.58 25.32
N ASP A 7 -4.19 8.99 26.49
CA ASP A 7 -5.15 9.12 27.60
C ASP A 7 -5.02 10.52 28.20
N PHE A 8 -6.13 11.25 28.26
CA PHE A 8 -6.20 12.57 28.88
C PHE A 8 -7.47 12.65 29.73
N LEU A 9 -7.27 12.70 31.05
CA LEU A 9 -8.33 12.68 32.04
C LEU A 9 -9.24 11.44 31.93
N GLY A 10 -8.67 10.26 31.62
CA GLY A 10 -9.38 8.99 31.54
C GLY A 10 -10.20 8.77 30.27
N GLN A 11 -10.03 9.62 29.26
CA GLN A 11 -10.66 9.52 27.94
C GLN A 11 -9.61 9.74 26.85
N PRO A 12 -9.79 9.17 25.64
CA PRO A 12 -8.86 9.35 24.55
C PRO A 12 -8.91 10.79 24.01
N LEU A 13 -7.74 11.43 23.97
CA LEU A 13 -7.50 12.72 23.31
C LEU A 13 -6.69 12.47 22.04
N ARG A 14 -7.31 12.79 20.90
CA ARG A 14 -6.78 12.52 19.56
C ARG A 14 -6.54 13.81 18.80
N ILE A 15 -5.38 13.95 18.17
CA ILE A 15 -5.10 15.02 17.21
C ILE A 15 -5.06 14.43 15.83
N GLU A 16 -5.84 15.01 14.92
CA GLU A 16 -5.75 14.76 13.50
C GLU A 16 -5.19 15.99 12.78
N GLY A 17 -4.28 15.80 11.83
CA GLY A 17 -3.76 16.90 11.03
C GLY A 17 -3.37 16.49 9.62
N SER A 18 -2.93 17.47 8.84
CA SER A 18 -2.37 17.26 7.51
C SER A 18 -1.21 18.20 7.21
N MET A 19 -0.42 17.85 6.19
CA MET A 19 0.63 18.71 5.65
C MET A 19 0.11 20.03 5.06
N ALA A 20 -1.19 20.14 4.79
CA ALA A 20 -1.80 21.41 4.38
C ALA A 20 -1.96 22.40 5.54
N GLY A 21 -1.60 22.01 6.78
CA GLY A 21 -1.55 22.90 7.94
C GLY A 21 -2.82 22.96 8.79
N TRP A 22 -3.86 22.17 8.46
CA TRP A 22 -5.03 22.05 9.34
C TRP A 22 -4.80 21.00 10.44
N GLN A 23 -5.37 21.26 11.63
CA GLN A 23 -5.39 20.33 12.76
C GLN A 23 -6.77 20.32 13.43
N GLN A 24 -7.18 19.17 13.95
CA GLN A 24 -8.42 18.97 14.68
C GLN A 24 -8.12 18.13 15.93
N LEU A 25 -8.55 18.61 17.09
CA LEU A 25 -8.41 17.95 18.38
C LEU A 25 -9.76 17.38 18.79
N PHE A 26 -9.76 16.10 19.14
CA PHE A 26 -10.92 15.36 19.60
C PHE A 26 -10.70 14.86 21.02
N TRP A 27 -11.67 15.07 21.91
CA TRP A 27 -11.71 14.44 23.23
C TRP A 27 -12.92 13.54 23.32
N ASN A 28 -12.73 12.27 23.69
CA ASN A 28 -13.77 11.24 23.66
C ASN A 28 -14.55 11.23 22.32
N ASN A 29 -13.80 11.31 21.21
CA ASN A 29 -14.31 11.33 19.84
C ASN A 29 -15.25 12.53 19.48
N THR A 30 -15.26 13.56 20.33
CA THR A 30 -15.96 14.84 20.09
C THR A 30 -14.94 15.90 19.71
N LEU A 31 -15.19 16.68 18.65
CA LEU A 31 -14.31 17.76 18.24
C LEU A 31 -14.33 18.87 19.31
N VAL A 32 -13.18 19.17 19.91
CA VAL A 32 -13.03 20.19 20.96
C VAL A 32 -12.21 21.40 20.53
N SER A 33 -11.36 21.28 19.51
CA SER A 33 -10.61 22.39 18.95
C SER A 33 -10.25 22.13 17.48
N GLN A 34 -10.15 23.19 16.67
CA GLN A 34 -9.77 23.11 15.27
C GLN A 34 -8.89 24.30 14.90
N LEU A 35 -7.76 24.02 14.24
CA LEU A 35 -6.89 24.98 13.59
C LEU A 35 -7.04 24.82 12.08
N ASN A 36 -7.38 25.90 11.38
CA ASN A 36 -7.46 25.90 9.93
C ASN A 36 -6.06 26.03 9.32
N ALA A 37 -5.91 25.54 8.09
CA ALA A 37 -4.70 25.73 7.30
C ALA A 37 -4.34 27.22 7.21
N ASN A 38 -3.25 27.62 7.86
CA ASN A 38 -2.72 28.98 7.79
C ASN A 38 -1.45 29.01 6.93
N THR A 39 -1.20 30.12 6.25
CA THR A 39 -0.04 30.35 5.37
C THR A 39 1.26 30.56 6.13
N ASP A 40 1.19 30.88 7.42
CA ASP A 40 2.35 30.95 8.31
C ASP A 40 2.67 29.55 8.83
N HIS A 41 3.73 28.94 8.29
CA HIS A 41 4.31 27.68 8.76
C HIS A 41 4.97 27.87 10.14
N ASN A 42 4.16 28.09 11.18
CA ASN A 42 4.63 27.96 12.55
C ASN A 42 4.60 26.48 12.94
N ASP A 43 5.76 25.92 13.27
CA ASP A 43 5.89 24.53 13.74
C ASP A 43 5.19 24.30 15.09
N LYS A 44 4.93 25.38 15.83
CA LYS A 44 4.19 25.36 17.10
C LYS A 44 2.71 25.66 16.91
N HIS A 45 1.89 24.72 17.36
CA HIS A 45 0.44 24.80 17.38
C HIS A 45 -0.06 24.70 18.81
N LEU A 46 -1.00 25.57 19.18
CA LEU A 46 -1.63 25.57 20.50
C LEU A 46 -3.13 25.33 20.33
N HIS A 47 -3.63 24.28 20.95
CA HIS A 47 -5.06 24.01 21.07
C HIS A 47 -5.52 24.32 22.49
N GLU A 48 -6.48 25.23 22.63
CA GLU A 48 -7.15 25.50 23.90
C GLU A 48 -8.61 25.08 23.81
N PHE A 49 -9.12 24.45 24.87
CA PHE A 49 -10.51 24.03 24.99
C PHE A 49 -10.92 23.92 26.46
N GLU A 50 -12.22 23.93 26.72
CA GLU A 50 -12.77 23.80 28.06
C GLU A 50 -13.59 22.52 28.17
N LEU A 51 -13.41 21.79 29.27
CA LEU A 51 -14.24 20.63 29.61
C LEU A 51 -15.09 20.98 30.83
N THR A 52 -16.40 20.74 30.73
CA THR A 52 -17.35 20.93 31.83
C THR A 52 -17.65 19.60 32.50
N ASN A 53 -17.43 19.51 33.81
CA ASN A 53 -17.86 18.38 34.63
C ASN A 53 -18.78 18.89 35.76
N GLY A 54 -20.08 18.96 35.48
CA GLY A 54 -21.04 19.68 36.34
C GLY A 54 -20.74 21.19 36.32
N ASP A 55 -20.56 21.78 37.50
CA ASP A 55 -20.27 23.22 37.67
C ASP A 55 -18.78 23.57 37.56
N ASN A 56 -17.89 22.58 37.49
CA ASN A 56 -16.45 22.81 37.38
C ASN A 56 -16.03 22.88 35.91
N VAL A 57 -15.46 24.03 35.52
CA VAL A 57 -14.81 24.23 34.22
C VAL A 57 -13.32 23.90 34.35
N ILE A 58 -12.85 22.98 33.52
CA ILE A 58 -11.44 22.60 33.42
C ILE A 58 -10.90 23.21 32.13
N LYS A 59 -9.95 24.14 32.27
CA LYS A 59 -9.25 24.74 31.13
C LYS A 59 -8.14 23.82 30.69
N CYS A 60 -8.22 23.35 29.45
CA CYS A 60 -7.26 22.42 28.89
C CYS A 60 -6.47 23.10 27.77
N SER A 61 -5.17 22.83 27.72
CA SER A 61 -4.32 23.27 26.62
C SER A 61 -3.43 22.14 26.13
N VAL A 62 -3.21 22.09 24.82
CA VAL A 62 -2.32 21.12 24.19
C VAL A 62 -1.40 21.89 23.25
N GLU A 63 -0.14 22.00 23.64
CA GLU A 63 0.92 22.52 22.78
C GLU A 63 1.48 21.37 21.96
N VAL A 64 1.66 21.59 20.66
CA VAL A 64 2.18 20.63 19.71
C VAL A 64 3.27 21.31 18.88
N ASN A 65 4.48 20.78 18.93
CA ASN A 65 5.57 21.17 18.05
C ASN A 65 5.76 20.08 17.00
N LEU A 66 5.49 20.42 15.73
CA LEU A 66 5.37 19.45 14.64
C LEU A 66 6.34 19.77 13.51
N SER A 67 7.28 18.85 13.28
CA SER A 67 8.07 18.77 12.06
C SER A 67 7.54 17.65 11.18
N TRP A 68 7.38 17.90 9.88
CA TRP A 68 6.95 16.89 8.92
C TRP A 68 8.11 16.14 8.25
N GLN A 69 9.33 16.70 8.24
CA GLN A 69 10.49 16.10 7.56
C GLN A 69 11.82 16.44 8.27
N PRO A 70 12.42 15.50 9.05
CA PRO A 70 11.87 14.20 9.44
C PRO A 70 10.62 14.38 10.30
N PHE A 71 9.69 13.42 10.27
CA PHE A 71 8.48 13.54 11.09
C PHE A 71 8.83 13.38 12.56
N PHE A 72 8.52 14.42 13.33
CA PHE A 72 8.69 14.47 14.76
C PHE A 72 7.60 15.36 15.35
N VAL A 73 6.89 14.84 16.34
CA VAL A 73 5.90 15.62 17.09
C VAL A 73 6.24 15.55 18.57
N GLU A 74 6.38 16.72 19.18
CA GLU A 74 6.48 16.88 20.62
C GLU A 74 5.19 17.51 21.11
N TYR A 75 4.64 16.99 22.20
CA TYR A 75 3.37 17.49 22.74
C TYR A 75 3.46 17.68 24.24
N LYS A 76 2.68 18.66 24.71
CA LYS A 76 2.48 18.94 26.13
C LYS A 76 1.02 19.28 26.36
N ALA A 77 0.32 18.41 27.08
CA ALA A 77 -1.08 18.55 27.43
C ALA A 77 -1.22 18.92 28.91
N THR A 78 -1.93 20.01 29.18
CA THR A 78 -2.17 20.52 30.54
C THR A 78 -3.66 20.71 30.81
N ALA A 79 -4.04 20.56 32.07
CA ALA A 79 -5.38 20.85 32.57
C ALA A 79 -5.26 21.74 33.81
N ASN A 80 -5.87 22.93 33.79
CA ASN A 80 -5.73 23.96 34.81
C ASN A 80 -4.25 24.25 35.15
N ASP A 81 -3.42 24.42 34.11
CA ASP A 81 -1.97 24.64 34.20
C ASP A 81 -1.15 23.49 34.83
N GLN A 82 -1.78 22.37 35.19
CA GLN A 82 -1.08 21.16 35.62
C GLN A 82 -0.78 20.25 34.44
N LEU A 83 0.44 19.74 34.38
CA LEU A 83 0.84 18.79 33.36
C LEU A 83 0.08 17.47 33.54
N VAL A 84 -0.64 17.06 32.50
CA VAL A 84 -1.37 15.78 32.46
C VAL A 84 -0.59 14.74 31.67
N ALA A 85 -0.04 15.15 30.53
CA ALA A 85 0.75 14.28 29.67
C ALA A 85 1.74 15.09 28.83
N ASP A 86 2.94 14.58 28.66
CA ASP A 86 3.93 15.05 27.70
C ASP A 86 4.61 13.86 27.01
N GLY A 87 5.28 14.15 25.90
CA GLY A 87 6.04 13.14 25.18
C GLY A 87 6.43 13.60 23.79
N SER A 88 7.07 12.68 23.08
CA SER A 88 7.38 12.85 21.67
C SER A 88 7.06 11.59 20.89
N ARG A 89 6.79 11.75 19.59
CA ARG A 89 6.55 10.65 18.66
C ARG A 89 7.32 10.89 17.38
N ASN A 90 7.81 9.81 16.80
CA ASN A 90 8.52 9.79 15.52
C ASN A 90 7.77 8.92 14.50
N GLU A 91 8.34 8.79 13.30
CA GLU A 91 7.78 8.01 12.20
C GLU A 91 7.43 6.57 12.58
N LYS A 92 8.31 5.88 13.35
CA LYS A 92 8.08 4.49 13.76
C LYS A 92 6.88 4.35 14.69
N ASP A 93 6.64 5.35 15.54
CA ASP A 93 5.50 5.35 16.45
C ASP A 93 4.17 5.49 15.68
N ILE A 94 4.19 6.19 14.53
CA ILE A 94 3.02 6.31 13.64
C ILE A 94 2.84 5.04 12.81
N GLU A 95 3.92 4.38 12.40
CA GLU A 95 3.86 3.10 11.68
C GLU A 95 3.19 1.99 12.50
N GLN A 96 3.50 1.92 13.80
CA GLN A 96 2.95 0.88 14.68
C GLN A 96 1.56 1.21 15.25
N GLN A 97 1.07 2.43 15.02
CA GLN A 97 -0.23 2.87 15.53
C GLN A 97 -1.37 2.22 14.75
N THR A 98 -2.44 1.86 15.46
CA THR A 98 -3.72 1.48 14.87
C THR A 98 -4.68 2.67 15.00
N PRO A 99 -4.93 3.45 13.92
CA PRO A 99 -5.80 4.62 14.02
C PRO A 99 -7.20 4.21 14.44
N GLN A 100 -7.81 5.00 15.32
CA GLN A 100 -9.19 4.73 15.70
C GLN A 100 -10.12 5.08 14.54
N VAL A 101 -10.78 4.06 13.98
CA VAL A 101 -11.80 4.26 12.96
C VAL A 101 -13.05 4.81 13.65
N THR A 102 -13.38 6.08 13.40
CA THR A 102 -14.66 6.66 13.85
C THR A 102 -15.80 5.80 13.29
N PRO A 103 -16.70 5.25 14.13
CA PRO A 103 -17.85 4.52 13.62
C PRO A 103 -18.72 5.49 12.80
N LYS A 104 -18.80 5.27 11.48
CA LYS A 104 -19.77 5.99 10.64
C LYS A 104 -21.17 5.65 11.16
N ALA A 105 -21.99 6.67 11.41
CA ALA A 105 -23.37 6.48 11.82
C ALA A 105 -24.08 5.54 10.82
N GLU A 106 -24.49 4.36 11.29
CA GLU A 106 -25.19 3.38 10.47
C GLU A 106 -26.55 3.93 10.06
N ARG A 107 -26.73 4.20 8.76
CA ARG A 107 -28.07 4.44 8.20
C ARG A 107 -28.81 3.11 8.21
N ARG A 108 -29.74 2.96 9.17
CA ARG A 108 -30.61 1.79 9.29
C ARG A 108 -31.53 1.68 8.07
N PHE A 109 -31.20 0.79 7.14
CA PHE A 109 -32.18 0.23 6.22
C PHE A 109 -32.73 -1.09 6.79
N SER A 110 -33.99 -1.04 7.20
CA SER A 110 -34.77 -2.14 7.76
C SER A 110 -35.58 -2.83 6.65
N LEU A 111 -35.29 -4.11 6.41
CA LEU A 111 -36.14 -5.16 5.79
C LEU A 111 -35.35 -6.47 5.54
N ILE A 112 -34.01 -6.44 5.64
CA ILE A 112 -33.08 -7.58 5.45
C ILE A 112 -32.98 -8.48 6.71
N GLY A 113 -33.97 -8.44 7.61
CA GLY A 113 -33.95 -9.18 8.88
C GLY A 113 -34.18 -10.69 8.73
N LEU A 114 -35.01 -11.12 7.77
CA LEU A 114 -35.41 -12.53 7.62
C LEU A 114 -34.52 -13.36 6.69
N ALA A 115 -33.84 -12.73 5.72
CA ALA A 115 -32.81 -13.39 4.91
C ALA A 115 -31.51 -13.68 5.72
N SER A 116 -31.36 -13.06 6.89
CA SER A 116 -30.17 -13.09 7.74
C SER A 116 -29.95 -14.40 8.53
N LEU A 117 -30.95 -15.28 8.59
CA LEU A 117 -30.88 -16.57 9.31
C LEU A 117 -30.47 -17.75 8.41
N GLY A 118 -30.86 -17.77 7.12
CA GLY A 118 -30.39 -18.76 6.15
C GLY A 118 -28.95 -18.50 5.67
N MET A 119 -28.56 -17.23 5.51
CA MET A 119 -27.19 -16.80 5.15
C MET A 119 -26.17 -16.96 6.29
N LYS A 120 -26.62 -17.23 7.52
CA LYS A 120 -25.77 -17.49 8.67
C LYS A 120 -25.00 -18.81 8.57
N ALA A 121 -25.43 -19.74 7.70
CA ALA A 121 -24.72 -20.98 7.40
C ALA A 121 -23.52 -20.82 6.43
N LEU A 122 -23.41 -19.70 5.70
CA LEU A 122 -22.26 -19.37 4.83
C LEU A 122 -21.15 -18.58 5.56
N LYS A 123 -21.31 -18.34 6.87
CA LYS A 123 -20.44 -17.47 7.68
C LYS A 123 -19.21 -18.19 8.25
N SER A 124 -18.34 -18.71 7.40
CA SER A 124 -16.93 -18.75 7.79
C SER A 124 -16.09 -18.11 6.69
N ALA A 125 -15.26 -17.13 7.06
CA ALA A 125 -14.29 -16.55 6.14
C ALA A 125 -13.39 -17.63 5.51
N LYS A 126 -13.24 -18.78 6.18
CA LYS A 126 -12.58 -19.98 5.65
C LYS A 126 -13.35 -20.59 4.48
N LEU A 127 -14.67 -20.79 4.58
CA LEU A 127 -15.49 -21.34 3.50
C LEU A 127 -15.47 -20.45 2.27
N ILE A 128 -15.57 -19.12 2.44
CA ILE A 128 -15.50 -18.16 1.33
C ILE A 128 -14.17 -18.29 0.59
N LYS A 129 -13.04 -18.36 1.31
CA LYS A 129 -11.71 -18.54 0.71
C LYS A 129 -11.62 -19.85 -0.08
N VAL A 130 -12.11 -20.95 0.49
CA VAL A 130 -12.10 -22.25 -0.18
C VAL A 130 -12.96 -22.22 -1.43
N VAL A 131 -14.17 -21.65 -1.37
CA VAL A 131 -15.06 -21.52 -2.53
C VAL A 131 -14.40 -20.70 -3.64
N LEU A 132 -13.83 -19.53 -3.30
CA LEU A 132 -13.16 -18.66 -4.26
C LEU A 132 -11.92 -19.31 -4.88
N ALA A 133 -11.10 -20.00 -4.07
CA ALA A 133 -9.94 -20.73 -4.55
C ALA A 133 -10.34 -21.89 -5.47
N SER A 134 -11.34 -22.69 -5.09
CA SER A 134 -11.88 -23.78 -5.92
C SER A 134 -12.51 -23.26 -7.21
N ALA A 135 -13.23 -22.15 -7.15
CA ALA A 135 -13.80 -21.50 -8.33
C ALA A 135 -12.70 -20.98 -9.27
N SER A 136 -11.65 -20.37 -8.72
CA SER A 136 -10.48 -19.92 -9.49
C SER A 136 -9.79 -21.10 -10.16
N LEU A 137 -9.54 -22.18 -9.41
CA LEU A 137 -8.95 -23.41 -9.94
C LEU A 137 -9.80 -23.97 -11.09
N ALA A 138 -11.12 -24.08 -10.91
CA ALA A 138 -12.03 -24.57 -11.94
C ALA A 138 -12.03 -23.68 -13.19
N ALA A 139 -12.11 -22.35 -13.01
CA ALA A 139 -12.14 -21.39 -14.11
C ALA A 139 -10.85 -21.42 -14.94
N TYR A 140 -9.68 -21.38 -14.29
CA TYR A 140 -8.40 -21.43 -15.01
C TYR A 140 -8.13 -22.82 -15.60
N SER A 141 -8.59 -23.90 -14.95
CA SER A 141 -8.46 -25.25 -15.52
C SER A 141 -9.34 -25.43 -16.76
N TRP A 142 -10.51 -24.79 -16.80
CA TRP A 142 -11.40 -24.81 -17.95
C TRP A 142 -10.81 -24.04 -19.14
N LEU A 143 -10.19 -22.89 -18.90
CA LEU A 143 -9.61 -22.05 -19.96
C LEU A 143 -8.26 -22.57 -20.47
N PHE A 144 -7.50 -23.24 -19.61
CA PHE A 144 -6.14 -23.68 -19.91
C PHE A 144 -5.97 -25.17 -19.56
N SER A 145 -5.17 -25.48 -18.54
CA SER A 145 -4.96 -26.83 -18.02
C SER A 145 -4.94 -26.81 -16.50
N ILE A 146 -5.21 -27.97 -15.88
CA ILE A 146 -5.15 -28.10 -14.42
C ILE A 146 -3.73 -27.82 -13.89
N GLN A 147 -2.69 -28.23 -14.62
CA GLN A 147 -1.31 -27.96 -14.26
C GLN A 147 -1.00 -26.46 -14.28
N PHE A 148 -1.46 -25.75 -15.31
CA PHE A 148 -1.31 -24.30 -15.42
C PHE A 148 -2.08 -23.59 -14.31
N ALA A 149 -3.33 -23.99 -14.05
CA ALA A 149 -4.14 -23.40 -13.00
C ALA A 149 -3.48 -23.54 -11.62
N LEU A 150 -2.97 -24.73 -11.29
CA LEU A 150 -2.24 -24.96 -10.02
C LEU A 150 -0.97 -24.12 -9.93
N ALA A 151 -0.21 -24.02 -11.02
CA ALA A 151 0.99 -23.20 -11.09
C ALA A 151 0.69 -21.71 -10.90
N LEU A 152 -0.33 -21.18 -11.57
CA LEU A 152 -0.80 -19.80 -11.42
C LEU A 152 -1.25 -19.52 -9.99
N LEU A 153 -2.07 -20.39 -9.40
CA LEU A 153 -2.52 -20.24 -8.02
C LEU A 153 -1.33 -20.25 -7.04
N ALA A 154 -0.33 -21.10 -7.27
CA ALA A 154 0.89 -21.12 -6.45
C ALA A 154 1.67 -19.80 -6.55
N CYS A 155 1.85 -19.26 -7.76
CA CYS A 155 2.50 -17.97 -7.99
C CYS A 155 1.76 -16.83 -7.27
N LEU A 156 0.43 -16.76 -7.44
CA LEU A 156 -0.41 -15.76 -6.77
C LEU A 156 -0.31 -15.88 -5.25
N VAL A 157 -0.44 -17.09 -4.69
CA VAL A 157 -0.34 -17.28 -3.24
C VAL A 157 1.02 -16.86 -2.70
N PHE A 158 2.11 -17.17 -3.42
CA PHE A 158 3.45 -16.79 -2.99
C PHE A 158 3.68 -15.28 -3.05
N HIS A 159 3.17 -14.62 -4.09
CA HIS A 159 3.13 -13.16 -4.22
C HIS A 159 2.33 -12.52 -3.06
N GLU A 160 1.08 -12.94 -2.86
CA GLU A 160 0.22 -12.41 -1.79
C GLU A 160 0.77 -12.67 -0.38
N TYR A 161 1.51 -13.77 -0.21
CA TYR A 161 2.20 -14.05 1.03
C TYR A 161 3.28 -13.00 1.35
N GLY A 162 3.95 -12.44 0.33
CA GLY A 162 4.87 -11.32 0.46
C GLY A 162 4.20 -10.09 1.09
N HIS A 163 3.04 -9.69 0.57
CA HIS A 163 2.25 -8.59 1.16
C HIS A 163 1.85 -8.87 2.61
N ILE A 164 1.36 -10.09 2.90
CA ILE A 164 0.99 -10.49 4.27
C ILE A 164 2.18 -10.44 5.21
N ARG A 165 3.36 -10.87 4.76
CA ARG A 165 4.59 -10.83 5.57
C ARG A 165 4.98 -9.39 5.90
N ALA A 166 4.86 -8.47 4.94
CA ALA A 166 5.10 -7.05 5.12
C ALA A 166 4.10 -6.40 6.07
N MET A 167 2.80 -6.66 5.88
CA MET A 167 1.75 -6.19 6.78
C MET A 167 1.98 -6.65 8.23
N LYS A 168 2.33 -7.92 8.42
CA LYS A 168 2.67 -8.45 9.76
C LYS A 168 3.93 -7.83 10.35
N PHE A 169 4.91 -7.47 9.53
CA PHE A 169 6.10 -6.76 9.99
C PHE A 169 5.76 -5.38 10.57
N PHE A 170 4.77 -4.70 10.00
CA PHE A 170 4.22 -3.45 10.53
C PHE A 170 3.16 -3.63 11.64
N GLY A 171 2.97 -4.85 12.15
CA GLY A 171 1.98 -5.12 13.20
C GLY A 171 0.53 -5.16 12.73
N MET A 172 0.28 -5.07 11.42
CA MET A 172 -1.07 -4.99 10.88
C MET A 172 -1.81 -6.33 10.93
N LYS A 173 -3.09 -6.29 11.33
CA LYS A 173 -3.95 -7.49 11.30
C LYS A 173 -4.32 -7.86 9.85
N THR A 174 -4.00 -9.09 9.46
CA THR A 174 -4.29 -9.61 8.11
C THR A 174 -5.46 -10.59 8.13
N LYS A 175 -6.43 -10.43 7.21
CA LYS A 175 -7.55 -11.35 7.01
C LYS A 175 -7.19 -12.58 6.16
N GLY A 176 -5.99 -12.60 5.58
CA GLY A 176 -5.47 -13.69 4.74
C GLY A 176 -5.70 -13.45 3.24
N ILE A 177 -5.40 -14.48 2.44
CA ILE A 177 -5.42 -14.42 0.97
C ILE A 177 -6.80 -14.83 0.45
N TYR A 178 -7.31 -14.06 -0.51
CA TYR A 178 -8.50 -14.39 -1.28
C TYR A 178 -8.10 -14.53 -2.75
N LEU A 179 -8.38 -15.68 -3.37
CA LEU A 179 -8.09 -15.91 -4.79
C LEU A 179 -9.38 -15.74 -5.57
N ILE A 180 -9.55 -14.59 -6.22
CA ILE A 180 -10.75 -14.24 -6.96
C ILE A 180 -10.55 -14.62 -8.42
N PRO A 181 -11.47 -15.39 -9.03
CA PRO A 181 -11.37 -15.74 -10.45
C PRO A 181 -11.24 -14.48 -11.30
N PHE A 182 -10.31 -14.48 -12.26
CA PHE A 182 -10.03 -13.39 -13.21
C PHE A 182 -9.50 -12.07 -12.62
N LEU A 183 -9.65 -11.84 -11.33
CA LEU A 183 -9.11 -10.66 -10.64
C LEU A 183 -7.72 -10.92 -10.04
N GLY A 184 -7.40 -12.17 -9.69
CA GLY A 184 -6.11 -12.55 -9.11
C GLY A 184 -6.17 -12.78 -7.60
N GLY A 185 -5.04 -12.56 -6.93
CA GLY A 185 -4.94 -12.60 -5.48
C GLY A 185 -5.37 -11.27 -4.85
N LEU A 186 -5.91 -11.33 -3.64
CA LEU A 186 -6.18 -10.16 -2.82
C LEU A 186 -5.82 -10.46 -1.37
N ALA A 187 -4.78 -9.79 -0.88
CA ALA A 187 -4.45 -9.73 0.54
C ALA A 187 -5.23 -8.60 1.23
N LEU A 188 -6.14 -8.96 2.14
CA LEU A 188 -6.96 -7.99 2.88
C LEU A 188 -6.38 -7.70 4.28
N SER A 189 -6.32 -6.42 4.64
CA SER A 189 -6.12 -5.94 6.01
C SER A 189 -7.33 -5.15 6.51
N ASP A 190 -7.55 -5.19 7.82
CA ASP A 190 -8.56 -4.36 8.50
C ASP A 190 -8.04 -2.97 8.88
N GLU A 191 -6.73 -2.76 8.79
CA GLU A 191 -6.06 -1.57 9.28
C GLU A 191 -5.65 -0.67 8.12
N LYS A 192 -5.77 0.65 8.34
CA LYS A 192 -5.35 1.64 7.35
C LYS A 192 -3.83 1.75 7.35
N ILE A 193 -3.26 1.93 6.16
CA ILE A 193 -1.87 2.32 5.99
C ILE A 193 -1.72 3.76 6.53
N ASN A 194 -0.66 4.02 7.30
CA ASN A 194 -0.41 5.31 7.94
C ASN A 194 0.71 6.11 7.22
N THR A 195 1.71 5.41 6.69
CA THR A 195 2.87 6.03 6.05
C THR A 195 3.04 5.57 4.60
N ARG A 196 3.65 6.44 3.79
CA ARG A 196 4.02 6.08 2.42
C ARG A 196 5.13 5.02 2.37
N TRP A 197 5.95 4.95 3.41
CA TRP A 197 6.94 3.88 3.57
C TRP A 197 6.28 2.51 3.71
N GLN A 198 5.24 2.40 4.54
CA GLN A 198 4.44 1.18 4.67
C GLN A 198 3.84 0.76 3.32
N ASP A 199 3.24 1.70 2.59
CA ASP A 199 2.67 1.45 1.26
C ASP A 199 3.73 0.90 0.29
N VAL A 200 4.91 1.52 0.22
CA VAL A 200 6.01 1.04 -0.63
C VAL A 200 6.47 -0.36 -0.23
N VAL A 201 6.75 -0.59 1.05
CA VAL A 201 7.27 -1.89 1.51
C VAL A 201 6.23 -2.98 1.28
N ILE A 202 4.96 -2.73 1.60
CA ILE A 202 3.88 -3.71 1.38
C ILE A 202 3.77 -4.02 -0.11
N SER A 203 3.70 -3.01 -0.99
CA SER A 203 3.57 -3.21 -2.43
C SER A 203 4.78 -3.89 -3.07
N ILE A 204 6.02 -3.56 -2.66
CA ILE A 204 7.23 -4.21 -3.22
C ILE A 204 7.36 -5.67 -2.77
N MET A 205 6.90 -6.00 -1.56
CA MET A 205 7.12 -7.33 -0.99
C MET A 205 6.39 -8.46 -1.72
N GLY A 206 5.26 -8.19 -2.40
CA GLY A 206 4.61 -9.18 -3.26
C GLY A 206 5.49 -9.56 -4.45
N PRO A 207 5.86 -8.60 -5.32
CA PRO A 207 6.79 -8.82 -6.42
C PRO A 207 8.16 -9.33 -6.00
N LEU A 208 8.66 -8.96 -4.82
CA LEU A 208 9.92 -9.50 -4.29
C LEU A 208 9.83 -11.00 -4.01
N PHE A 209 8.74 -11.45 -3.37
CA PHE A 209 8.50 -12.88 -3.17
C PHE A 209 8.32 -13.58 -4.51
N GLY A 210 7.63 -12.94 -5.46
CA GLY A 210 7.61 -13.36 -6.85
C GLY A 210 9.00 -13.57 -7.47
N LEU A 211 9.91 -12.61 -7.29
CA LEU A 211 11.30 -12.75 -7.76
C LEU A 211 12.00 -13.94 -7.09
N ILE A 212 11.88 -14.10 -5.77
CA ILE A 212 12.48 -15.22 -5.03
C ILE A 212 12.00 -16.56 -5.59
N MET A 213 10.70 -16.71 -5.84
CA MET A 213 10.14 -17.92 -6.44
C MET A 213 10.64 -18.13 -7.87
N SER A 214 10.76 -17.07 -8.66
CA SER A 214 11.29 -17.15 -10.03
C SER A 214 12.74 -17.62 -10.04
N ILE A 215 13.59 -17.06 -9.17
CA ILE A 215 14.99 -17.48 -8.98
C ILE A 215 15.06 -18.95 -8.53
N ALA A 216 14.24 -19.36 -7.57
CA ALA A 216 14.18 -20.75 -7.13
C ALA A 216 13.82 -21.71 -8.28
N CYS A 217 12.90 -21.30 -9.17
CA CYS A 217 12.56 -22.06 -10.36
C CYS A 217 13.69 -22.08 -11.40
N VAL A 218 14.43 -20.98 -11.58
CA VAL A 218 15.64 -20.95 -12.43
C VAL A 218 16.68 -21.96 -11.94
N ILE A 219 16.95 -21.97 -10.64
CA ILE A 219 17.90 -22.91 -10.02
C ILE A 219 17.41 -24.36 -10.20
N ALA A 220 16.12 -24.62 -9.96
CA ALA A 220 15.53 -25.94 -10.16
C ALA A 220 15.65 -26.41 -11.61
N TYR A 221 15.45 -25.51 -12.59
CA TYR A 221 15.68 -25.80 -14.00
C TYR A 221 17.14 -26.15 -14.27
N TRP A 222 18.11 -25.39 -13.76
CA TRP A 222 19.54 -25.70 -13.97
C TRP A 222 19.97 -27.04 -13.38
N VAL A 223 19.38 -27.44 -12.25
CA VAL A 223 19.70 -28.73 -11.61
C VAL A 223 19.04 -29.91 -12.32
N THR A 224 17.80 -29.75 -12.78
CA THR A 224 16.98 -30.87 -13.27
C THR A 224 16.86 -30.96 -14.78
N GLY A 225 17.13 -29.87 -15.51
CA GLY A 225 16.83 -29.71 -16.93
C GLY A 225 15.33 -29.68 -17.27
N ASN A 226 14.43 -29.67 -16.28
CA ASN A 226 13.00 -29.79 -16.52
C ASN A 226 12.39 -28.44 -16.96
N MET A 227 11.90 -28.42 -18.19
CA MET A 227 11.31 -27.23 -18.83
C MET A 227 10.12 -26.64 -18.06
N PHE A 228 9.42 -27.44 -17.25
CA PHE A 228 8.37 -26.94 -16.36
C PHE A 228 8.86 -25.81 -15.45
N PHE A 229 10.06 -25.95 -14.87
CA PHE A 229 10.62 -24.92 -13.98
C PHE A 229 11.05 -23.66 -14.74
N ALA A 230 11.56 -23.81 -15.97
CA ALA A 230 11.86 -22.67 -16.83
C ALA A 230 10.57 -21.89 -17.17
N GLY A 231 9.53 -22.60 -17.62
CA GLY A 231 8.23 -22.00 -17.91
C GLY A 231 7.62 -21.30 -16.70
N LEU A 232 7.68 -21.94 -15.52
CA LEU A 232 7.19 -21.36 -14.27
C LEU A 232 7.99 -20.12 -13.85
N ALA A 233 9.31 -20.13 -14.01
CA ALA A 233 10.15 -18.98 -13.69
C ALA A 233 9.80 -17.77 -14.54
N VAL A 234 9.68 -17.94 -15.87
CA VAL A 234 9.36 -16.84 -16.78
C VAL A 234 7.93 -16.37 -16.58
N PHE A 235 6.98 -17.29 -16.42
CA PHE A 235 5.57 -16.95 -16.17
C PHE A 235 5.39 -16.15 -14.88
N ASN A 236 6.00 -16.62 -13.79
CA ASN A 236 5.95 -15.91 -12.52
C ASN A 236 6.68 -14.57 -12.60
N ALA A 237 7.83 -14.50 -13.28
CA ALA A 237 8.52 -13.23 -13.49
C ALA A 237 7.64 -12.22 -14.24
N LEU A 238 6.93 -12.67 -15.28
CA LEU A 238 6.00 -11.85 -16.05
C LEU A 238 4.83 -11.37 -15.17
N LEU A 239 4.21 -12.26 -14.40
CA LEU A 239 3.11 -11.91 -13.48
C LEU A 239 3.52 -10.79 -12.51
N ASN A 240 4.71 -10.91 -11.91
CA ASN A 240 5.20 -9.91 -10.97
C ASN A 240 5.65 -8.62 -11.65
N LEU A 241 6.13 -8.69 -12.89
CA LEU A 241 6.41 -7.51 -13.70
C LEU A 241 5.13 -6.74 -14.04
N PHE A 242 4.02 -7.45 -14.34
CA PHE A 242 2.71 -6.84 -14.51
C PHE A 242 2.25 -6.14 -13.23
N ASN A 243 2.38 -6.77 -12.06
CA ASN A 243 2.03 -6.10 -10.79
C ASN A 243 2.91 -4.88 -10.49
N LEU A 244 4.14 -4.82 -11.01
CA LEU A 244 5.00 -3.64 -10.89
C LEU A 244 4.68 -2.53 -11.88
N LEU A 245 3.66 -2.64 -12.72
CA LEU A 245 3.28 -1.55 -13.61
C LEU A 245 2.82 -0.31 -12.83
N PRO A 246 3.06 0.90 -13.37
CA PRO A 246 2.79 2.18 -12.70
C PRO A 246 1.29 2.57 -12.69
N ILE A 247 0.37 1.61 -12.53
CA ILE A 247 -1.07 1.77 -12.70
C ILE A 247 -1.77 1.30 -11.43
N LEU A 248 -2.70 2.07 -10.85
CA LEU A 248 -3.50 1.57 -9.74
C LEU A 248 -4.61 0.63 -10.29
N PRO A 249 -4.96 -0.46 -9.60
CA PRO A 249 -4.58 -0.84 -8.23
C PRO A 249 -3.33 -1.75 -8.11
N LEU A 250 -2.44 -1.78 -9.12
CA LEU A 250 -1.25 -2.63 -9.10
C LEU A 250 -0.18 -2.09 -8.14
N ASP A 251 0.70 -2.98 -7.67
CA ASP A 251 1.76 -2.65 -6.70
C ASP A 251 2.68 -1.53 -7.16
N GLY A 252 3.07 -1.53 -8.44
CA GLY A 252 3.93 -0.49 -8.99
C GLY A 252 3.28 0.90 -8.94
N GLY A 253 1.97 0.98 -9.13
CA GLY A 253 1.20 2.21 -8.98
C GLY A 253 1.28 2.77 -7.56
N HIS A 254 1.13 1.91 -6.55
CA HIS A 254 1.29 2.28 -5.14
C HIS A 254 2.70 2.80 -4.83
N VAL A 255 3.75 2.10 -5.29
CA VAL A 255 5.14 2.50 -5.08
C VAL A 255 5.44 3.85 -5.71
N LEU A 256 5.10 4.04 -6.99
CA LEU A 256 5.40 5.28 -7.70
C LEU A 256 4.58 6.46 -7.18
N LYS A 257 3.31 6.23 -6.80
CA LYS A 257 2.50 7.24 -6.13
C LYS A 257 3.12 7.66 -4.80
N SER A 258 3.66 6.71 -4.04
CA SER A 258 4.28 6.97 -2.74
C SER A 258 5.61 7.70 -2.84
N ILE A 259 6.46 7.36 -3.82
CA ILE A 259 7.68 8.12 -4.11
C ILE A 259 7.32 9.53 -4.60
N SER A 260 6.49 9.64 -5.65
CA SER A 260 6.21 10.91 -6.34
C SER A 260 5.55 11.95 -5.43
N PHE A 261 4.65 11.53 -4.54
CA PHE A 261 3.95 12.46 -3.65
C PHE A 261 4.72 12.77 -2.36
N SER A 262 5.86 12.11 -2.14
CA SER A 262 6.79 12.44 -1.06
C SER A 262 7.84 13.47 -1.47
N MET A 263 8.01 13.68 -2.78
CA MET A 263 8.88 14.71 -3.35
C MET A 263 8.18 16.06 -3.44
N ASN A 264 8.97 17.13 -3.60
CA ASN A 264 8.40 18.43 -3.99
C ASN A 264 7.59 18.26 -5.28
N SER A 265 6.34 18.73 -5.26
CA SER A 265 5.31 18.44 -6.25
C SER A 265 5.73 18.62 -7.72
N LYS A 266 6.66 19.54 -8.02
CA LYS A 266 7.19 19.76 -9.38
C LYS A 266 8.31 18.78 -9.75
N VAL A 267 9.20 18.48 -8.80
CA VAL A 267 10.35 17.58 -8.99
C VAL A 267 9.86 16.15 -9.13
N GLY A 268 8.89 15.72 -8.30
CA GLY A 268 8.31 14.39 -8.37
C GLY A 268 7.64 14.10 -9.72
N ILE A 269 6.89 15.06 -10.26
CA ILE A 269 6.31 14.93 -11.62
C ILE A 269 7.41 14.86 -12.66
N ALA A 270 8.40 15.76 -12.62
CA ALA A 270 9.46 15.79 -13.61
C ALA A 270 10.24 14.46 -13.64
N LEU A 271 10.55 13.90 -12.46
CA LEU A 271 11.18 12.59 -12.33
C LEU A 271 10.29 11.47 -12.87
N CYS A 272 9.01 11.44 -12.50
CA CYS A 272 8.07 10.44 -13.00
C CYS A 272 7.95 10.48 -14.53
N LEU A 273 7.83 11.68 -15.13
CA LEU A 273 7.82 11.86 -16.58
C LEU A 273 9.13 11.43 -17.21
N SER A 274 10.28 11.78 -16.63
CA SER A 274 11.59 11.38 -17.15
C SER A 274 11.80 9.86 -17.09
N ALA A 275 11.37 9.21 -16.00
CA ALA A 275 11.45 7.78 -15.81
C ALA A 275 10.54 7.04 -16.80
N ALA A 276 9.35 7.58 -17.07
CA ALA A 276 8.46 7.03 -18.06
C ALA A 276 8.95 7.21 -19.48
N ILE A 277 9.48 8.38 -19.84
CA ILE A 277 10.12 8.60 -21.15
C ILE A 277 11.29 7.64 -21.32
N GLY A 278 12.17 7.54 -20.32
CA GLY A 278 13.29 6.60 -20.32
C GLY A 278 12.81 5.14 -20.42
N GLY A 279 11.76 4.78 -19.69
CA GLY A 279 11.15 3.45 -19.74
C GLY A 279 10.50 3.13 -21.09
N VAL A 280 9.87 4.10 -21.75
CA VAL A 280 9.30 3.97 -23.11
C VAL A 280 10.41 3.83 -24.14
N VAL A 281 11.49 4.62 -24.04
CA VAL A 281 12.65 4.50 -24.93
C VAL A 281 13.31 3.14 -24.76
N LEU A 282 13.54 2.72 -23.52
CA LEU A 282 14.11 1.40 -23.21
C LEU A 282 13.21 0.28 -23.71
N SER A 283 11.90 0.38 -23.47
CA SER A 283 10.88 -0.52 -23.99
C SER A 283 10.98 -0.63 -25.52
N TYR A 284 11.07 0.48 -26.24
CA TYR A 284 11.21 0.48 -27.69
C TYR A 284 12.50 -0.22 -28.13
N THR A 285 13.63 0.05 -27.47
CA THR A 285 14.92 -0.61 -27.81
C THR A 285 14.92 -2.11 -27.54
N LEU A 286 14.19 -2.57 -26.53
CA LEU A 286 14.08 -3.98 -26.17
C LEU A 286 12.94 -4.70 -26.91
N GLY A 287 12.20 -3.98 -27.77
CA GLY A 287 11.02 -4.51 -28.44
C GLY A 287 9.93 -4.92 -27.45
N LEU A 288 9.64 -4.07 -26.46
CA LEU A 288 8.63 -4.26 -25.41
C LEU A 288 7.48 -3.24 -25.54
N THR A 289 6.87 -3.08 -26.71
CA THR A 289 5.88 -2.04 -27.05
C THR A 289 4.71 -1.94 -26.06
N LEU A 290 4.11 -3.06 -25.62
CA LEU A 290 3.03 -3.08 -24.65
C LEU A 290 3.46 -2.49 -23.31
N PHE A 291 4.67 -2.82 -22.85
CA PHE A 291 5.24 -2.25 -21.64
C PHE A 291 5.36 -0.73 -21.75
N GLY A 292 5.80 -0.23 -22.91
CA GLY A 292 5.86 1.21 -23.19
C GLY A 292 4.49 1.89 -23.14
N PHE A 293 3.47 1.27 -23.75
CA PHE A 293 2.09 1.78 -23.68
C PHE A 293 1.56 1.85 -22.23
N LEU A 294 1.81 0.81 -21.44
CA LEU A 294 1.36 0.74 -20.04
C LEU A 294 2.07 1.79 -19.16
N LEU A 295 3.35 2.06 -19.42
CA LEU A 295 4.07 3.16 -18.76
C LEU A 295 3.43 4.52 -19.03
N ILE A 296 2.99 4.78 -20.28
CA ILE A 296 2.29 6.02 -20.65
C ILE A 296 0.96 6.13 -19.89
N MET A 297 0.18 5.05 -19.85
CA MET A 297 -1.09 5.02 -19.11
C MET A 297 -0.91 5.32 -17.62
N GLY A 298 0.12 4.73 -16.98
CA GLY A 298 0.43 5.03 -15.58
C GLY A 298 0.82 6.49 -15.32
N CYS A 299 1.52 7.13 -16.27
CA CYS A 299 1.82 8.56 -16.15
C CYS A 299 0.59 9.43 -16.18
N VAL A 300 -0.36 9.11 -17.07
CA VAL A 300 -1.63 9.83 -17.16
C VAL A 300 -2.38 9.73 -15.83
N GLU A 301 -2.44 8.55 -15.23
CA GLU A 301 -3.08 8.33 -13.93
C GLU A 301 -2.41 9.14 -12.81
N ILE A 302 -1.07 9.13 -12.73
CA ILE A 302 -0.31 9.92 -11.75
C ILE A 302 -0.59 11.42 -11.90
N LEU A 303 -0.74 11.93 -13.14
CA LEU A 303 -1.08 13.32 -13.40
C LEU A 303 -2.50 13.67 -12.93
N PHE A 304 -3.48 12.78 -13.14
CA PHE A 304 -4.85 12.97 -12.61
C PHE A 304 -4.87 12.97 -11.09
N GLU A 305 -4.13 12.07 -10.46
CA GLU A 305 -4.04 11.93 -9.00
C GLU A 305 -3.31 13.12 -8.37
N TRP A 306 -2.31 13.71 -9.06
CA TRP A 306 -1.58 14.88 -8.59
C TRP A 306 -2.49 16.09 -8.32
N LYS A 307 -3.59 16.21 -9.07
CA LYS A 307 -4.62 17.23 -8.84
C LYS A 307 -5.31 17.08 -7.48
N HIS A 308 -5.35 15.87 -6.92
CA HIS A 308 -5.99 15.54 -5.64
C HIS A 308 -5.00 15.36 -4.48
N ARG A 309 -3.70 15.63 -4.69
CA ARG A 309 -2.62 15.32 -3.73
C ARG A 309 -2.78 15.93 -2.33
N HIS A 310 -3.46 17.06 -2.21
CA HIS A 310 -3.65 17.77 -0.92
C HIS A 310 -4.57 17.03 0.06
N GLN A 311 -5.26 15.97 -0.38
CA GLN A 311 -6.13 15.14 0.45
C GLN A 311 -5.42 13.90 1.03
N SER A 312 -4.14 13.70 0.71
CA SER A 312 -3.35 12.55 1.19
C SER A 312 -3.12 12.61 2.70
N HIS A 313 -3.64 11.62 3.42
CA HIS A 313 -3.44 11.47 4.87
C HIS A 313 -2.22 10.61 5.26
N LEU A 314 -1.32 10.28 4.32
CA LEU A 314 -0.16 9.42 4.58
C LEU A 314 1.12 10.25 4.80
N LEU A 315 1.98 9.83 5.74
CA LEU A 315 3.26 10.50 6.00
C LEU A 315 4.19 10.32 4.78
N PRO A 316 4.76 11.40 4.23
CA PRO A 316 5.68 11.29 3.10
C PRO A 316 6.97 10.55 3.47
N LEU A 317 7.62 9.93 2.49
CA LEU A 317 8.98 9.39 2.65
C LEU A 317 9.98 10.54 2.82
N ASP A 318 10.98 10.32 3.68
CA ASP A 318 12.19 11.11 3.74
C ASP A 318 13.07 10.90 2.49
N ARG A 319 14.17 11.66 2.35
CA ARG A 319 15.04 11.57 1.16
C ARG A 319 15.70 10.20 1.02
N TYR A 320 16.09 9.58 2.14
CA TYR A 320 16.67 8.24 2.12
C TYR A 320 15.63 7.24 1.63
N GLY A 321 14.42 7.27 2.19
CA GLY A 321 13.31 6.42 1.79
C GLY A 321 12.99 6.56 0.31
N GLN A 322 12.94 7.79 -0.23
CA GLN A 322 12.70 8.02 -1.67
C GLN A 322 13.76 7.33 -2.55
N ILE A 323 15.04 7.54 -2.25
CA ILE A 323 16.15 6.96 -3.03
C ILE A 323 16.17 5.45 -2.91
N PHE A 324 16.02 4.93 -1.69
CA PHE A 324 16.01 3.50 -1.42
C PHE A 324 14.85 2.80 -2.12
N SER A 325 13.64 3.34 -2.00
CA SER A 325 12.44 2.82 -2.67
C SER A 325 12.58 2.82 -4.18
N PHE A 326 13.14 3.89 -4.77
CA PHE A 326 13.38 3.95 -6.21
C PHE A 326 14.40 2.90 -6.65
N ALA A 327 15.54 2.80 -5.97
CA ALA A 327 16.57 1.82 -6.29
C ALA A 327 16.05 0.38 -6.14
N TRP A 328 15.26 0.11 -5.10
CA TRP A 328 14.65 -1.19 -4.85
C TRP A 328 13.67 -1.56 -5.97
N TYR A 329 12.80 -0.64 -6.36
CA TYR A 329 11.85 -0.84 -7.47
C TYR A 329 12.58 -1.10 -8.80
N VAL A 330 13.57 -0.28 -9.16
CA VAL A 330 14.35 -0.46 -10.40
C VAL A 330 15.12 -1.78 -10.40
N GLY A 331 15.76 -2.14 -9.27
CA GLY A 331 16.48 -3.40 -9.14
C GLY A 331 15.56 -4.61 -9.29
N LEU A 332 14.36 -4.55 -8.75
CA LEU A 332 13.36 -5.61 -8.84
C LEU A 332 12.83 -5.78 -10.27
N VAL A 333 12.43 -4.68 -10.92
CA VAL A 333 12.00 -4.67 -12.32
C VAL A 333 13.11 -5.23 -13.23
N SER A 334 14.35 -4.75 -13.05
CA SER A 334 15.50 -5.19 -13.85
C SER A 334 15.80 -6.67 -13.66
N SER A 335 15.66 -7.19 -12.44
CA SER A 335 15.88 -8.61 -12.14
C SER A 335 14.82 -9.50 -12.81
N LEU A 336 13.55 -9.10 -12.77
CA LEU A 336 12.45 -9.84 -13.41
C LEU A 336 12.59 -9.84 -14.93
N ILE A 337 12.89 -8.68 -15.53
CA ILE A 337 13.19 -8.57 -16.97
C ILE A 337 14.40 -9.43 -17.33
N GLY A 338 15.44 -9.44 -16.49
CA GLY A 338 16.63 -10.27 -16.69
C GLY A 338 16.33 -11.77 -16.77
N ILE A 339 15.42 -12.27 -15.92
CA ILE A 339 14.97 -13.68 -15.99
C ILE A 339 14.24 -13.96 -17.30
N ILE A 340 13.32 -13.08 -17.68
CA ILE A 340 12.53 -13.22 -18.92
C ILE A 340 13.45 -13.19 -20.15
N TRP A 341 14.38 -12.23 -20.19
CA TRP A 341 15.34 -12.07 -21.28
C TRP A 341 16.30 -13.26 -21.38
N TYR A 342 16.82 -13.75 -20.24
CA TYR A 342 17.68 -14.93 -20.21
C TYR A 342 17.02 -16.13 -20.89
N PHE A 343 15.79 -16.48 -20.51
CA PHE A 343 15.09 -17.63 -21.11
C PHE A 343 14.59 -17.37 -22.54
N ALA A 344 14.27 -16.13 -22.91
CA ALA A 344 13.95 -15.81 -24.31
C ALA A 344 15.17 -15.98 -25.25
N SER A 345 16.38 -15.85 -24.70
CA SER A 345 17.63 -16.02 -25.46
C SER A 345 18.01 -17.49 -25.71
N THR A 346 17.41 -18.46 -25.01
CA THR A 346 17.74 -19.90 -25.15
C THR A 346 17.19 -20.55 -26.42
N GLY A 347 16.34 -19.84 -27.18
CA GLY A 347 15.82 -20.28 -28.49
C GLY A 347 14.53 -21.11 -28.43
N ASP A 348 14.01 -21.41 -27.25
CA ASP A 348 12.72 -22.09 -27.07
C ASP A 348 11.54 -21.13 -27.36
N GLU A 349 10.60 -21.55 -28.22
CA GLU A 349 9.48 -20.71 -28.62
C GLU A 349 8.50 -20.38 -27.48
N LEU A 350 8.24 -21.33 -26.56
CA LEU A 350 7.34 -21.13 -25.44
C LEU A 350 7.94 -20.17 -24.40
N LEU A 351 9.25 -20.27 -24.17
CA LEU A 351 9.95 -19.37 -23.25
C LEU A 351 10.14 -17.96 -23.82
N ARG A 352 10.03 -17.80 -25.13
CA ARG A 352 10.02 -16.49 -25.81
C ARG A 352 8.69 -15.77 -25.74
N LEU A 353 7.57 -16.47 -25.51
CA LEU A 353 6.23 -15.88 -25.49
C LEU A 353 6.13 -14.64 -24.58
N PRO A 354 6.66 -14.62 -23.34
CA PRO A 354 6.60 -13.43 -22.50
C PRO A 354 7.29 -12.21 -23.09
N MET A 355 8.44 -12.38 -23.77
CA MET A 355 9.07 -11.29 -24.52
C MET A 355 8.22 -10.83 -25.70
N GLN A 356 7.56 -11.76 -26.40
CA GLN A 356 6.63 -11.42 -27.49
C GLN A 356 5.42 -10.66 -26.96
N ILE A 357 4.80 -11.09 -25.86
CA ILE A 357 3.65 -10.41 -25.24
C ILE A 357 4.04 -9.00 -24.79
N LEU A 358 5.22 -8.84 -24.20
CA LEU A 358 5.71 -7.51 -23.86
C LEU A 358 5.98 -6.67 -25.11
N GLY A 359 6.33 -7.30 -26.23
CA GLY A 359 6.74 -6.71 -27.50
C GLY A 359 5.73 -6.54 -28.62
N THR A 360 4.52 -7.06 -28.45
CA THR A 360 3.34 -6.82 -29.29
C THR A 360 2.56 -5.66 -28.71
#